data_AF-A0A354ZHC8-F1
#
_entry.id   AF-A0A354ZHC8-F1
#
_cell.length_a   1.000
_cell.length_b   1.000
_cell.length_c   1.000
_cell.angle_alpha   90.00
_cell.angle_beta   90.00
_cell.angle_gamma   90.00
#
_symmetry.space_group_name_H-M   'P 1'
#
loop_
_entity.id
_entity.type
_entity.pdbx_description
1 polymer ?
#
loop_
_entity_poly.entity_id
_entity_poly.type
_entity_poly.pdbx_seq_one_letter_code
_entity_poly.pdbx_strand_id
1 'polypeptide(L)'
;MRSYESLVKHEGNSALFAAVEISIVSTLAGRPVHVHAEGVRGTGKTTIMRAAAGILPVIERIAGCEHNCRPWAPHCPSHRGAPPARLRDVGTEFVPMPFLEISHSARLGTVVGSIDLARVVDRDHPQAALLLGTIPRANRGIIFIDEINRLADTSPELTDVLLDAMGTKPGRVQ
;
A
#
# COMPACT_ATOMS: atom_id res chain seq x y z
N MET A 1 16.32 -7.94 10.87
CA MET A 1 15.20 -7.40 11.69
C MET A 1 14.64 -8.55 12.52
N ARG A 2 14.23 -8.34 13.78
CA ARG A 2 13.63 -9.41 14.59
C ARG A 2 12.30 -9.86 13.96
N SER A 3 11.98 -11.15 14.00
CA SER A 3 10.68 -11.65 13.53
C SER A 3 9.57 -11.14 14.46
N TYR A 4 8.37 -10.90 13.92
CA TYR A 4 7.24 -10.39 14.70
C TYR A 4 6.94 -11.25 15.93
N GLU A 5 7.02 -12.57 15.78
CA GLU A 5 6.80 -13.56 16.84
C GLU A 5 7.86 -13.52 17.94
N SER A 6 9.08 -13.04 17.62
CA SER A 6 10.17 -12.90 18.59
C SER A 6 10.12 -11.60 19.40
N LEU A 7 9.20 -10.70 19.08
CA LEU A 7 9.07 -9.44 19.82
C LEU A 7 8.37 -9.66 21.16
N VAL A 8 8.88 -9.00 22.20
CA VAL A 8 8.31 -9.10 23.55
C VAL A 8 7.00 -8.31 23.61
N LYS A 9 5.89 -9.03 23.79
CA LYS A 9 4.57 -8.48 24.10
C LYS A 9 4.46 -8.27 25.62
N HIS A 10 4.09 -7.06 26.04
CA HIS A 10 3.81 -6.72 27.43
C HIS A 10 2.66 -5.72 27.50
N GLU A 11 2.18 -5.40 28.71
CA GLU A 11 0.98 -4.59 28.90
C GLU A 11 1.04 -3.23 28.18
N GLY A 12 2.18 -2.53 28.27
CA GLY A 12 2.37 -1.24 27.60
C GLY A 12 2.43 -1.24 26.06
N ASN A 13 2.48 -2.40 25.38
CA ASN A 13 2.51 -2.46 23.91
C ASN A 13 1.50 -3.44 23.29
N SER A 14 0.77 -4.20 24.11
CA SER A 14 -0.19 -5.22 23.66
C SER A 14 -1.27 -4.66 22.73
N ALA A 15 -1.78 -3.47 23.03
CA ALA A 15 -2.78 -2.79 22.21
C ALA A 15 -2.27 -2.48 20.80
N LEU A 16 -0.98 -2.14 20.66
CA LEU A 16 -0.38 -1.89 19.34
C LEU A 16 -0.27 -3.17 18.52
N PHE A 17 0.13 -4.29 19.14
CA PHE A 17 0.14 -5.59 18.47
C PHE A 17 -1.26 -5.96 17.97
N ALA A 18 -2.27 -5.85 18.83
CA ALA A 18 -3.65 -6.14 18.47
C ALA A 18 -4.15 -5.24 17.33
N ALA A 19 -3.88 -3.93 17.39
CA ALA A 19 -4.28 -3.00 16.33
C ALA A 19 -3.63 -3.33 14.97
N VAL A 20 -2.37 -3.74 14.98
CA VAL A 20 -1.64 -4.18 13.78
C VAL A 20 -2.22 -5.51 13.24
N GLU A 21 -2.45 -6.50 14.10
CA GLU A 21 -3.06 -7.78 13.69
C GLU A 21 -4.47 -7.58 13.11
N ILE A 22 -5.27 -6.72 13.74
CA ILE A 22 -6.61 -6.34 13.27
C ILE A 22 -6.53 -5.65 11.90
N SER A 23 -5.58 -4.74 11.68
CA SER A 23 -5.46 -4.03 10.40
C SER A 23 -5.13 -4.99 9.25
N ILE A 24 -4.29 -5.99 9.50
CA ILE A 24 -3.93 -7.03 8.53
C ILE A 24 -5.17 -7.88 8.16
N VAL A 25 -5.86 -8.43 9.16
CA VAL A 25 -7.05 -9.27 8.94
C VAL A 25 -8.16 -8.46 8.25
N SER A 26 -8.38 -7.22 8.68
CA SER A 26 -9.41 -6.35 8.12
C SER A 26 -9.10 -5.98 6.66
N THR A 27 -7.81 -5.78 6.33
CA THR A 27 -7.36 -5.54 4.95
C THR A 27 -7.58 -6.77 4.08
N LEU A 28 -7.25 -7.97 4.58
CA LEU A 28 -7.52 -9.22 3.87
C LEU A 28 -9.02 -9.41 3.60
N ALA A 29 -9.87 -9.08 4.58
CA ALA A 29 -11.32 -9.12 4.46
C ALA A 29 -11.91 -8.03 3.55
N GLY A 30 -11.09 -7.10 3.03
CA GLY A 30 -11.55 -6.00 2.16
C GLY A 30 -12.26 -4.87 2.91
N ARG A 31 -12.06 -4.77 4.24
CA ARG A 31 -12.62 -3.72 5.11
C ARG A 31 -11.48 -3.04 5.86
N PRO A 32 -10.57 -2.32 5.17
CA PRO A 32 -9.35 -1.80 5.79
C PRO A 32 -9.66 -0.86 6.97
N VAL A 33 -8.77 -0.89 7.96
CA VAL A 33 -8.80 -0.04 9.16
C VAL A 33 -7.51 0.76 9.20
N HIS A 34 -7.61 2.05 9.48
CA HIS A 34 -6.47 2.93 9.65
C HIS A 34 -6.08 2.98 11.12
N VAL A 35 -4.79 2.87 11.40
CA VAL A 35 -4.24 2.86 12.76
C VAL A 35 -3.29 4.04 12.90
N HIS A 36 -3.57 4.90 13.89
CA HIS A 36 -2.64 5.92 14.34
C HIS A 36 -2.05 5.48 15.69
N ALA A 37 -0.72 5.46 15.79
CA ALA A 37 -0.03 5.04 17.00
C ALA A 37 0.89 6.14 17.51
N GLU A 38 0.52 6.71 18.65
CA GLU A 38 1.29 7.76 19.33
C GLU A 38 2.05 7.19 20.53
N GLY A 39 3.11 7.88 20.93
CA GLY A 39 3.87 7.56 22.14
C GLY A 39 5.32 8.00 22.06
N VAL A 40 6.03 7.92 23.18
CA VAL A 40 7.41 8.42 23.32
C VAL A 40 8.37 7.75 22.32
N ARG A 41 9.40 8.47 21.89
CA ARG A 41 10.51 7.90 21.08
C ARG A 41 11.16 6.73 21.84
N GLY A 42 11.56 5.69 21.13
CA GLY A 42 12.22 4.52 21.74
C GLY A 42 11.28 3.44 22.30
N THR A 43 9.96 3.60 22.23
CA THR A 43 9.00 2.57 22.71
C THR A 43 8.78 1.39 21.75
N GLY A 44 9.61 1.25 20.71
CA GLY A 44 9.54 0.11 19.79
C GLY A 44 8.39 0.10 18.79
N LYS A 45 7.55 1.15 18.71
CA LYS A 45 6.40 1.23 17.78
C LYS A 45 6.77 0.89 16.33
N THR A 46 7.77 1.58 15.78
CA THR A 46 8.29 1.35 14.43
C THR A 46 8.86 -0.06 14.27
N THR A 47 9.47 -0.63 15.32
CA THR A 47 9.97 -2.01 15.28
C THR A 47 8.83 -3.02 15.17
N ILE A 48 7.76 -2.83 15.94
CA ILE A 48 6.56 -3.69 15.89
C ILE A 48 5.90 -3.59 14.52
N MET A 49 5.65 -2.38 14.03
CA MET A 49 4.99 -2.14 12.74
C MET A 49 5.79 -2.70 11.56
N ARG A 50 7.11 -2.50 11.52
CA ARG A 50 7.95 -3.07 10.45
C ARG A 50 8.06 -4.58 10.54
N ALA A 51 8.14 -5.15 11.75
CA ALA A 51 8.15 -6.60 11.93
C ALA A 51 6.86 -7.25 11.42
N ALA A 52 5.73 -6.53 11.42
CA ALA A 52 4.45 -7.03 10.94
C ALA A 52 4.46 -7.40 9.45
N ALA A 53 5.37 -6.81 8.65
CA ALA A 53 5.59 -7.22 7.26
C ALA A 53 5.90 -8.73 7.14
N GLY A 54 6.51 -9.32 8.17
CA GLY A 54 6.85 -10.76 8.20
C GLY A 54 5.68 -11.69 8.53
N ILE A 55 4.52 -11.19 8.94
CA ILE A 55 3.32 -12.00 9.23
C ILE A 55 2.16 -11.72 8.27
N LEU A 56 2.43 -10.94 7.22
CA LEU A 56 1.41 -10.63 6.23
C LEU A 56 1.01 -11.89 5.44
N PRO A 57 -0.30 -12.11 5.22
CA PRO A 57 -0.78 -13.24 4.44
C PRO A 57 -0.42 -13.06 2.96
N VAL A 58 -0.53 -14.15 2.20
CA VAL A 58 -0.49 -14.07 0.74
C VAL A 58 -1.85 -13.66 0.18
N ILE A 59 -1.84 -12.98 -0.96
CA ILE A 59 -3.02 -12.58 -1.71
C ILE A 59 -2.95 -13.13 -3.14
N GLU A 60 -4.09 -13.58 -3.66
CA GLU A 60 -4.23 -13.89 -5.08
C GLU A 60 -4.35 -12.60 -5.89
N ARG A 61 -3.57 -12.45 -6.97
CA ARG A 61 -3.69 -11.35 -7.93
C ARG A 61 -3.63 -11.87 -9.37
N ILE A 62 -4.03 -11.04 -10.34
CA ILE A 62 -3.73 -11.27 -11.75
C ILE A 62 -2.21 -11.30 -11.93
N ALA A 63 -1.69 -12.30 -12.66
CA ALA A 63 -0.26 -12.49 -12.83
C ALA A 63 0.41 -11.23 -13.41
N GLY A 64 1.49 -10.76 -12.76
CA GLY A 64 2.24 -9.58 -13.18
C GLY A 64 1.52 -8.24 -12.95
N CYS A 65 0.36 -8.21 -12.30
CA CYS A 65 -0.35 -6.95 -12.06
C CYS A 65 0.32 -6.11 -10.96
N GLU A 66 0.92 -4.99 -11.36
CA GLU A 66 1.58 -4.04 -10.44
C GLU A 66 0.63 -3.35 -9.43
N HIS A 67 -0.66 -3.35 -9.73
CA HIS A 67 -1.73 -2.82 -8.86
C HIS A 67 -2.35 -3.90 -7.96
N ASN A 68 -1.90 -5.15 -8.02
CA ASN A 68 -2.45 -6.28 -7.24
C ASN A 68 -3.96 -6.51 -7.43
N CYS A 69 -4.49 -6.32 -8.64
CA CYS A 69 -5.92 -6.51 -8.93
C CYS A 69 -6.41 -7.92 -8.61
N ARG A 70 -7.66 -8.01 -8.13
CA ARG A 70 -8.36 -9.29 -7.98
C ARG A 70 -8.69 -9.85 -9.38
N PRO A 71 -8.52 -11.15 -9.64
CA PRO A 71 -8.85 -11.75 -10.93
C PRO A 71 -10.33 -11.58 -11.33
N TRP A 72 -11.21 -11.60 -10.34
CA TRP A 72 -12.67 -11.50 -10.51
C TRP A 72 -13.22 -10.07 -10.44
N ALA A 73 -12.40 -9.09 -10.03
CA ALA A 73 -12.77 -7.67 -9.99
C ALA A 73 -11.55 -6.79 -10.30
N PRO A 74 -11.01 -6.83 -11.53
CA PRO A 74 -9.92 -5.96 -11.94
C PRO A 74 -10.38 -4.50 -11.99
N HIS A 75 -9.54 -3.60 -11.49
CA HIS A 75 -9.83 -2.17 -11.47
C HIS A 75 -8.78 -1.31 -12.17
N CYS A 76 -7.55 -1.82 -12.33
CA CYS A 76 -6.45 -1.01 -12.83
C CYS A 76 -6.57 -0.76 -14.34
N PRO A 77 -5.95 0.29 -14.88
CA PRO A 77 -6.05 0.64 -16.30
C PRO A 77 -5.73 -0.53 -17.26
N SER A 78 -4.77 -1.38 -16.92
CA SER A 78 -4.35 -2.51 -17.77
C SER A 78 -5.32 -3.69 -17.82
N HIS A 79 -6.19 -3.84 -16.82
CA HIS A 79 -7.07 -5.01 -16.67
C HIS A 79 -8.56 -4.66 -16.59
N ARG A 80 -8.90 -3.40 -16.30
CA ARG A 80 -10.28 -2.94 -16.26
C ARG A 80 -10.88 -3.06 -17.66
N GLY A 81 -11.96 -3.85 -17.77
CA GLY A 81 -12.64 -4.10 -19.05
C GLY A 81 -11.95 -5.14 -19.94
N ALA A 82 -10.87 -5.78 -19.50
CA ALA A 82 -10.28 -6.90 -20.23
C ALA A 82 -11.29 -8.07 -20.32
N PRO A 83 -11.40 -8.75 -21.48
CA PRO A 83 -12.32 -9.86 -21.64
C PRO A 83 -11.89 -11.05 -20.75
N PRO A 84 -12.85 -11.85 -20.22
CA PRO A 84 -12.53 -12.97 -19.35
C PRO A 84 -11.55 -13.99 -19.95
N ALA A 85 -11.55 -14.17 -21.27
CA ALA A 85 -10.58 -15.04 -21.95
C ALA A 85 -9.14 -14.55 -21.76
N ARG A 86 -8.88 -13.26 -22.01
CA ARG A 86 -7.55 -12.66 -21.81
C ARG A 86 -7.08 -12.76 -20.37
N LEU A 87 -7.97 -12.55 -19.39
CA LEU A 87 -7.63 -12.69 -17.97
C LEU A 87 -7.29 -14.14 -17.59
N ARG A 88 -7.96 -15.13 -18.21
CA ARG A 88 -7.62 -16.55 -18.06
C ARG A 88 -6.26 -16.88 -18.67
N ASP A 89 -5.93 -16.32 -19.83
CA ASP A 89 -4.64 -16.54 -20.49
C ASP A 89 -3.47 -15.97 -19.69
N VAL A 90 -3.66 -14.78 -19.09
CA VAL A 90 -2.67 -14.17 -18.17
C VAL A 90 -2.53 -15.00 -16.89
N GLY A 91 -3.63 -15.55 -16.39
CA GLY A 91 -3.67 -16.36 -15.18
C GLY A 91 -3.55 -15.54 -13.90
N THR A 92 -3.38 -16.26 -12.78
CA THR A 92 -3.30 -15.68 -11.43
C THR A 92 -2.06 -16.19 -10.71
N GLU A 93 -1.61 -15.44 -9.72
CA GLU A 93 -0.49 -15.81 -8.86
C GLU A 93 -0.78 -15.41 -7.41
N PHE A 94 -0.15 -16.12 -6.47
CA PHE A 94 -0.15 -15.77 -5.06
C PHE A 94 1.13 -15.02 -4.72
N VAL A 95 0.99 -13.81 -4.17
CA VAL A 95 2.11 -12.99 -3.72
C VAL A 95 1.92 -12.57 -2.27
N PRO A 96 2.99 -12.24 -1.54
CA PRO A 96 2.86 -11.60 -0.23
C PRO A 96 1.99 -10.35 -0.34
N MET A 97 1.08 -10.14 0.61
CA MET A 97 0.35 -8.88 0.73
C MET A 97 1.37 -7.73 0.78
N PRO A 98 1.19 -6.66 -0.01
CA PRO A 98 2.19 -5.61 -0.09
C PRO A 98 2.28 -4.85 1.24
N PHE A 99 3.50 -4.63 1.71
CA PHE A 99 3.84 -3.70 2.79
C PHE A 99 4.75 -2.64 2.21
N LEU A 100 4.26 -1.41 2.06
CA LEU A 100 5.05 -0.31 1.49
C LEU A 100 5.15 0.85 2.48
N GLU A 101 6.31 1.49 2.52
CA GLU A 101 6.56 2.64 3.37
C GLU A 101 6.46 3.96 2.58
N ILE A 102 5.89 4.98 3.19
CA ILE A 102 6.00 6.37 2.73
C ILE A 102 6.89 7.13 3.71
N SER A 103 7.98 7.69 3.19
CA SER A 103 8.87 8.55 3.97
C SER A 103 8.19 9.90 4.24
N HIS A 104 8.50 10.52 5.38
CA HIS A 104 8.14 11.93 5.64
C HIS A 104 8.77 12.91 4.62
N SER A 105 9.77 12.47 3.87
CA SER A 105 10.40 13.23 2.79
C SER A 105 9.90 12.84 1.39
N ALA A 106 8.83 12.02 1.31
CA ALA A 106 8.29 11.58 0.04
C ALA A 106 7.72 12.76 -0.77
N ARG A 107 7.73 12.62 -2.09
CA ARG A 107 7.13 13.61 -3.00
C ARG A 107 5.83 13.06 -3.55
N LEU A 108 4.90 13.95 -3.89
CA LEU A 108 3.60 13.60 -4.48
C LEU A 108 3.73 12.52 -5.56
N GLY A 109 4.56 12.76 -6.59
CA GLY A 109 4.74 11.82 -7.70
C GLY A 109 5.27 10.43 -7.32
N THR A 110 6.00 10.30 -6.20
CA THR A 110 6.48 8.99 -5.72
C THR A 110 5.39 8.20 -4.99
N VAL A 111 4.37 8.89 -4.48
CA VAL A 111 3.29 8.32 -3.68
C VAL A 111 2.06 8.02 -4.54
N VAL A 112 1.60 8.98 -5.35
CA VAL A 112 0.45 8.79 -6.25
C VAL A 112 0.85 8.19 -7.59
N GLY A 113 2.08 8.45 -8.03
CA GLY A 113 2.57 8.14 -9.36
C GLY A 113 2.76 9.39 -10.21
N SER A 114 3.35 9.22 -11.38
CA SER A 114 3.57 10.31 -12.33
C SER A 114 3.46 9.82 -13.76
N ILE A 115 3.45 10.75 -14.71
CA ILE A 115 3.53 10.42 -16.14
C ILE A 115 4.99 10.06 -16.47
N ASP A 116 5.19 8.99 -17.24
CA ASP A 116 6.51 8.67 -17.80
C ASP A 116 6.74 9.52 -19.04
N LEU A 117 7.27 10.72 -18.82
CA LEU A 117 7.52 11.70 -19.88
C LEU A 117 8.43 11.13 -20.98
N ALA A 118 9.41 10.30 -20.63
CA ALA A 118 10.36 9.76 -21.60
C ALA A 118 9.65 8.89 -22.65
N ARG A 119 8.71 8.03 -22.22
CA ARG A 119 7.91 7.19 -23.13
C ARG A 119 6.83 7.98 -23.87
N VAL A 120 6.27 9.01 -23.25
CA VAL A 120 5.21 9.82 -23.87
C VAL A 120 5.76 10.66 -25.02
N VAL A 121 6.97 11.19 -24.89
CA VAL A 121 7.59 12.07 -25.91
C VAL A 121 8.56 11.33 -26.84
N ASP A 122 8.66 10.01 -26.71
CA ASP A 122 9.46 9.17 -27.60
C ASP A 122 9.02 9.39 -29.05
N ARG A 123 9.96 9.75 -29.92
CA ARG A 123 9.66 10.11 -31.31
C ARG A 123 9.36 8.91 -32.18
N ASP A 124 9.91 7.75 -31.82
CA ASP A 124 9.79 6.53 -32.61
C ASP A 124 8.59 5.70 -32.14
N HIS A 125 8.33 5.68 -30.82
CA HIS A 125 7.27 4.89 -30.21
C HIS A 125 6.57 5.65 -29.06
N PRO A 126 5.80 6.72 -29.36
CA PRO A 126 5.10 7.47 -28.34
C PRO A 126 4.04 6.58 -27.68
N GLN A 127 4.12 6.44 -26.36
CA GLN A 127 3.21 5.60 -25.58
C GLN A 127 2.71 6.34 -24.34
N ALA A 128 1.40 6.26 -24.09
CA ALA A 128 0.82 6.68 -22.83
C ALA A 128 1.34 5.75 -21.72
N ALA A 129 2.19 6.29 -20.84
CA ALA A 129 2.83 5.53 -19.80
C ALA A 129 2.78 6.26 -18.45
N LEU A 130 2.57 5.49 -17.40
CA LEU A 130 2.50 5.97 -16.02
C LEU A 130 3.55 5.23 -15.18
N LEU A 131 4.21 5.97 -14.29
CA LEU A 131 5.01 5.43 -13.21
C LEU A 131 4.11 5.28 -11.98
N LEU A 132 3.91 4.06 -11.50
CA LEU A 132 3.09 3.82 -10.32
C LEU A 132 3.79 4.31 -9.04
N GLY A 133 3.06 5.06 -8.23
CA GLY A 133 3.49 5.44 -6.88
C GLY A 133 3.22 4.36 -5.82
N THR A 134 3.57 4.67 -4.58
CA THR A 134 3.36 3.79 -3.43
C THR A 134 1.89 3.41 -3.21
N ILE A 135 0.94 4.35 -3.29
CA ILE A 135 -0.49 4.10 -3.04
C ILE A 135 -1.06 3.05 -4.01
N PRO A 136 -0.98 3.20 -5.35
CA PRO A 136 -1.55 2.20 -6.26
C PRO A 136 -0.86 0.84 -6.14
N ARG A 137 0.45 0.80 -5.82
CA ARG A 137 1.21 -0.45 -5.58
C ARG A 137 0.84 -1.13 -4.27
N ALA A 138 0.37 -0.38 -3.27
CA ALA A 138 -0.06 -0.91 -1.98
C ALA A 138 -1.52 -1.40 -1.97
N ASN A 139 -2.23 -1.35 -3.11
CA ASN A 139 -3.61 -1.81 -3.18
C ASN A 139 -3.76 -3.25 -2.62
N ARG A 140 -4.73 -3.44 -1.72
CA ARG A 140 -4.98 -4.67 -0.93
C ARG A 140 -3.87 -5.05 0.06
N GLY A 141 -2.99 -4.12 0.41
CA GLY A 141 -2.04 -4.30 1.50
C GLY A 141 -1.96 -3.11 2.43
N ILE A 142 -0.79 -2.93 3.02
CA ILE A 142 -0.54 -2.00 4.12
C ILE A 142 0.43 -0.91 3.66
N ILE A 143 0.06 0.33 3.94
CA ILE A 143 0.95 1.49 3.84
C ILE A 143 1.37 1.85 5.27
N PHE A 144 2.67 1.91 5.51
CA PHE A 144 3.25 2.37 6.76
C PHE A 144 3.87 3.76 6.57
N ILE A 145 3.62 4.67 7.51
CA ILE A 145 4.19 6.02 7.51
C ILE A 145 4.83 6.24 8.88
N ASP A 146 6.15 6.40 8.89
CA ASP A 146 6.87 6.78 10.10
C ASP A 146 6.91 8.31 10.22
N GLU A 147 6.79 8.82 11.44
CA GLU A 147 6.77 10.26 11.71
C GLU A 147 5.70 11.03 10.88
N ILE A 148 4.43 10.57 10.90
CA ILE A 148 3.32 11.17 10.12
C ILE A 148 3.16 12.67 10.32
N ASN A 149 3.45 13.18 11.53
CA ASN A 149 3.42 14.60 11.83
C ASN A 149 4.43 15.38 10.98
N ARG A 150 5.63 14.82 10.76
CA ARG A 150 6.65 15.46 9.92
C ARG A 150 6.25 15.46 8.46
N LEU A 151 5.57 14.40 7.99
CA LEU A 151 5.01 14.36 6.64
C LEU A 151 3.98 15.47 6.45
N ALA A 152 3.11 15.68 7.44
CA ALA A 152 2.12 16.76 7.41
C ALA A 152 2.77 18.15 7.35
N ASP A 153 3.89 18.34 8.04
CA ASP A 153 4.64 19.59 8.02
C ASP A 153 5.39 19.82 6.69
N THR A 154 5.97 18.77 6.11
CA THR A 154 6.84 18.87 4.93
C THR A 154 6.11 18.76 3.60
N SER A 155 4.93 18.14 3.57
CA SER A 155 4.16 17.89 2.35
C SER A 155 2.66 17.89 2.65
N PRO A 156 2.05 19.08 2.85
CA PRO A 156 0.61 19.20 3.08
C PRO A 156 -0.22 18.53 1.98
N GLU A 157 0.21 18.63 0.73
CA GLU A 157 -0.51 18.06 -0.42
C GLU A 157 -0.54 16.52 -0.37
N LEU A 158 0.49 15.88 0.21
CA LEU A 158 0.47 14.44 0.45
C LEU A 158 -0.52 14.07 1.56
N THR A 159 -0.70 14.94 2.55
CA THR A 159 -1.67 14.73 3.63
C THR A 159 -3.08 14.71 3.08
N ASP A 160 -3.42 15.67 2.21
CA ASP A 160 -4.73 15.73 1.55
C ASP A 160 -5.00 14.46 0.73
N VAL A 161 -4.03 14.03 -0.08
CA VAL A 161 -4.11 12.78 -0.85
C VAL A 161 -4.34 11.55 0.04
N LEU A 162 -3.63 11.47 1.17
CA LEU A 162 -3.80 10.36 2.11
C LEU A 162 -5.20 10.38 2.73
N LEU A 163 -5.71 11.55 3.10
CA LEU A 163 -7.06 11.70 3.63
C LEU A 163 -8.12 11.30 2.60
N ASP A 164 -7.96 11.68 1.34
CA ASP A 164 -8.86 11.28 0.25
C ASP A 164 -8.86 9.76 0.04
N ALA A 165 -7.66 9.17 0.01
CA ALA A 165 -7.49 7.73 -0.13
C ALA A 165 -8.08 6.94 1.06
N MET A 166 -8.05 7.51 2.27
CA MET A 166 -8.62 6.92 3.48
C MET A 166 -10.14 7.11 3.58
N GLY A 167 -10.65 8.25 3.12
CA GLY A 167 -12.06 8.64 3.22
C GLY A 167 -12.98 7.95 2.23
N THR A 168 -12.44 7.39 1.15
CA THR A 168 -13.21 6.75 0.08
C THR A 168 -13.16 5.22 0.18
N LYS A 169 -14.28 4.52 -0.10
CA LYS A 169 -14.33 3.05 -0.14
C LYS A 169 -14.79 2.53 -1.51
N PRO A 170 -13.94 1.81 -2.27
CA PRO A 170 -12.50 1.63 -2.06
C PRO A 170 -11.73 2.96 -2.16
N GLY A 171 -10.56 3.05 -1.50
CA GLY A 171 -9.71 4.24 -1.50
C GLY A 171 -9.39 4.72 -2.91
N ARG A 172 -9.69 5.98 -3.18
CA ARG A 172 -9.53 6.70 -4.45
C ARG A 172 -8.95 8.06 -4.14
N VAL A 173 -7.91 8.42 -4.87
CA VAL A 173 -7.43 9.81 -4.95
C VAL A 173 -8.27 10.47 -6.05
N GLN A 174 -8.88 11.61 -5.76
CA GLN A 174 -9.69 12.36 -6.74
C GLN A 174 -8.82 13.23 -7.65
#